data_AF-M0CC22-F1
#
_entry.id   AF-M0CC22-F1
#
_cell.length_a   1.000
_cell.length_b   1.000
_cell.length_c   1.000
_cell.angle_alpha   90.00
_cell.angle_beta   90.00
_cell.angle_gamma   90.00
#
_symmetry.space_group_name_H-M   'P 1'
#
loop_
_entity.id
_entity.type
_entity.pdbx_description
1 polymer ?
#
loop_
_entity_poly.entity_id
_entity_poly.type
_entity_poly.pdbx_seq_one_letter_code
_entity_poly.pdbx_strand_id
1 'polypeptide(L)'
;MSMSVSFKKTDIYDEWVEEYEIFENLYDAVMFMAVLGYANDSVERQNFRGSKDGVGQGNIRIESFYSNDLYQVIGGCLAYQDTNDPDALVKTELQAKIISQYATGGVAIAQSEFGDISGDPTDAIVNYIDEFEDDPDGTGPSILTQIRENFDNEMLNSDSE
;
A
#
# COMPACT_ATOMS: atom_id res chain seq x y z
N MET A 1 -7.65 23.05 1.83
CA MET A 1 -6.87 22.43 0.74
C MET A 1 -7.27 20.96 0.77
N SER A 2 -7.77 20.36 -0.32
CA SER A 2 -8.14 18.94 -0.29
C SER A 2 -6.88 18.09 -0.21
N MET A 3 -6.83 17.14 0.72
CA MET A 3 -5.68 16.26 0.90
C MET A 3 -5.78 15.08 -0.09
N SER A 4 -4.64 14.65 -0.64
CA SER A 4 -4.60 13.57 -1.62
C SER A 4 -3.39 12.67 -1.46
N VAL A 5 -3.58 11.40 -1.79
CA VAL A 5 -2.49 10.48 -2.13
C VAL A 5 -2.14 10.74 -3.60
N SER A 6 -0.91 11.16 -3.85
CA SER A 6 -0.43 11.59 -5.16
C SER A 6 0.77 10.74 -5.57
N PHE A 7 0.64 9.95 -6.62
CA PHE A 7 1.62 8.92 -6.99
C PHE A 7 1.95 8.97 -8.48
N LYS A 8 3.07 8.35 -8.86
CA LYS A 8 3.37 8.09 -10.28
C LYS A 8 2.41 7.02 -10.80
N LYS A 9 1.44 7.41 -11.62
CA LYS A 9 0.55 6.48 -12.30
C LYS A 9 1.24 5.99 -13.58
N THR A 10 1.75 4.77 -13.53
CA THR A 10 2.27 4.02 -14.68
C THR A 10 1.21 3.05 -15.19
N ASP A 11 1.44 2.48 -16.38
CA ASP A 11 0.50 1.57 -17.04
C ASP A 11 0.15 0.33 -16.19
N ILE A 12 1.08 -0.11 -15.33
CA ILE A 12 0.88 -1.25 -14.41
C ILE A 12 -0.37 -1.12 -13.52
N TYR A 13 -0.80 0.10 -13.15
CA TYR A 13 -2.03 0.28 -12.38
C TYR A 13 -3.27 -0.05 -13.19
N ASP A 14 -3.26 0.36 -14.47
CA ASP A 14 -4.38 0.11 -15.37
C ASP A 14 -4.38 -1.36 -15.79
N GLU A 15 -3.21 -1.97 -16.02
CA GLU A 15 -3.08 -3.41 -16.26
C GLU A 15 -3.63 -4.23 -15.09
N TRP A 16 -3.23 -3.94 -13.85
CA TRP A 16 -3.65 -4.74 -12.70
C TRP A 16 -5.12 -4.57 -12.30
N VAL A 17 -5.73 -3.42 -12.59
CA VAL A 17 -7.13 -3.14 -12.22
C VAL A 17 -8.08 -3.46 -13.37
N GLU A 18 -7.75 -3.09 -14.60
CA GLU A 18 -8.66 -3.17 -15.75
C GLU A 18 -8.37 -4.39 -16.65
N GLU A 19 -7.11 -4.78 -16.85
CA GLU A 19 -6.76 -5.86 -17.77
C GLU A 19 -6.78 -7.23 -17.08
N TYR A 20 -6.10 -7.35 -15.94
CA TYR A 20 -5.96 -8.60 -15.20
C TYR A 20 -6.92 -8.71 -14.01
N GLU A 21 -7.60 -7.62 -13.63
CA GLU A 21 -8.57 -7.57 -12.52
C GLU A 21 -8.00 -8.16 -11.19
N ILE A 22 -6.69 -8.02 -10.96
CA ILE A 22 -6.00 -8.48 -9.75
C ILE A 22 -6.50 -7.71 -8.52
N PHE A 23 -6.77 -6.41 -8.71
CA PHE A 23 -7.31 -5.54 -7.68
C PHE A 23 -8.68 -5.03 -8.09
N GLU A 24 -9.63 -5.00 -7.15
CA GLU A 24 -11.00 -4.55 -7.41
C GLU A 24 -11.07 -3.07 -7.84
N ASN A 25 -10.12 -2.26 -7.36
CA ASN A 25 -10.06 -0.85 -7.68
C ASN A 25 -8.65 -0.27 -7.51
N LEU A 26 -8.48 0.97 -7.95
CA LEU A 26 -7.22 1.71 -7.88
C LEU A 26 -6.74 1.95 -6.44
N TYR A 27 -7.63 2.00 -5.45
CA TYR A 27 -7.24 2.22 -4.06
C TYR A 27 -6.50 0.99 -3.51
N ASP A 28 -7.00 -0.22 -3.79
CA ASP A 28 -6.34 -1.47 -3.45
C ASP A 28 -4.95 -1.55 -4.08
N ALA A 29 -4.85 -1.28 -5.38
CA ALA A 29 -3.57 -1.30 -6.09
C ALA A 29 -2.58 -0.27 -5.52
N VAL A 30 -3.03 0.95 -5.22
CA VAL A 30 -2.16 1.98 -4.59
C VAL A 30 -1.72 1.57 -3.20
N MET A 31 -2.61 0.96 -2.41
CA MET A 31 -2.24 0.51 -1.08
C MET A 31 -1.22 -0.62 -1.13
N PHE A 32 -1.46 -1.61 -1.99
CA PHE A 32 -0.53 -2.71 -2.22
C PHE A 32 0.85 -2.19 -2.62
N MET A 33 0.91 -1.25 -3.58
CA MET A 33 2.17 -0.62 -3.99
C MET A 33 2.88 0.08 -2.83
N ALA A 34 2.17 0.74 -1.92
CA ALA A 34 2.81 1.38 -0.78
C ALA A 34 3.35 0.37 0.24
N VAL A 35 2.62 -0.73 0.48
CA VAL A 35 3.11 -1.82 1.33
C VAL A 35 4.32 -2.51 0.68
N LEU A 36 4.27 -2.76 -0.63
CA LEU A 36 5.36 -3.33 -1.41
C LEU A 36 6.61 -2.46 -1.34
N GLY A 37 6.46 -1.14 -1.52
CA GLY A 37 7.55 -0.19 -1.39
C GLY A 37 8.17 -0.22 0.00
N TYR A 38 7.35 -0.23 1.06
CA TYR A 38 7.82 -0.32 2.44
C TYR A 38 8.57 -1.63 2.72
N ALA A 39 8.00 -2.76 2.31
CA ALA A 39 8.60 -4.09 2.53
C ALA A 39 9.98 -4.23 1.88
N ASN A 40 10.25 -3.51 0.79
CA ASN A 40 11.52 -3.52 0.06
C ASN A 40 12.43 -2.31 0.34
N ASP A 41 12.13 -1.50 1.37
CA ASP A 41 12.85 -0.24 1.67
C ASP A 41 12.97 0.70 0.44
N SER A 42 11.97 0.67 -0.44
CA SER A 42 11.89 1.47 -1.67
C SER A 42 10.99 2.66 -1.46
N VAL A 43 11.60 3.84 -1.32
CA VAL A 43 10.89 5.10 -1.03
C VAL A 43 11.36 6.26 -1.90
N GLU A 44 10.45 6.90 -2.62
CA GLU A 44 10.76 8.07 -3.45
C GLU A 44 10.44 9.37 -2.69
N ARG A 45 11.46 10.04 -2.14
CA ARG A 45 11.23 11.19 -1.24
C ARG A 45 10.94 12.51 -1.97
N GLN A 46 11.45 12.71 -3.19
CA GLN A 46 11.49 14.03 -3.82
C GLN A 46 10.61 14.15 -5.08
N ASN A 47 10.32 13.04 -5.77
CA ASN A 47 9.57 13.06 -7.02
C ASN A 47 8.39 12.07 -7.07
N PHE A 48 7.79 11.77 -5.92
CA PHE A 48 6.72 10.78 -5.80
C PHE A 48 5.40 11.19 -6.48
N ARG A 49 5.21 12.47 -6.76
CA ARG A 49 3.95 12.97 -7.36
C ARG A 49 3.89 12.84 -8.89
N GLY A 50 4.94 12.36 -9.55
CA GLY A 50 5.06 12.39 -11.02
C GLY A 50 5.58 13.72 -11.58
N SER A 51 5.56 13.88 -12.91
CA SER A 51 6.16 15.04 -13.59
C SER A 51 5.34 16.32 -13.41
N LYS A 52 6.01 17.48 -13.50
CA LYS A 52 5.40 18.80 -13.24
C LYS A 52 4.26 19.20 -14.20
N ASP A 53 4.14 18.51 -15.32
CA ASP A 53 3.12 18.70 -16.36
C ASP A 53 1.85 17.85 -16.14
N GLY A 54 1.79 17.04 -15.08
CA GLY A 54 0.59 16.28 -14.71
C GLY A 54 0.42 14.96 -15.46
N VAL A 55 1.29 14.66 -16.43
CA VAL A 55 1.27 13.40 -17.18
C VAL A 55 1.81 12.27 -16.30
N GLY A 56 1.09 11.15 -16.22
CA GLY A 56 1.44 10.04 -15.32
C GLY A 56 1.30 10.37 -13.83
N GLN A 57 0.44 11.34 -13.47
CA GLN A 57 0.09 11.62 -12.07
C GLN A 57 -1.25 10.96 -11.70
N GLY A 58 -1.21 10.07 -10.71
CA GLY A 58 -2.40 9.58 -10.02
C GLY A 58 -2.71 10.46 -8.81
N ASN A 59 -3.98 10.78 -8.59
CA ASN A 59 -4.43 11.53 -7.42
C ASN A 59 -5.72 10.93 -6.86
N ILE A 60 -5.66 10.48 -5.62
CA ILE A 60 -6.81 9.98 -4.87
C ILE A 60 -7.10 10.94 -3.73
N ARG A 61 -8.35 11.37 -3.58
CA ARG A 61 -8.78 12.16 -2.41
C ARG A 61 -8.70 11.29 -1.16
N ILE A 62 -8.00 11.77 -0.14
CA ILE A 62 -7.77 10.93 1.05
C ILE A 62 -9.06 10.62 1.79
N GLU A 63 -10.07 11.50 1.73
CA GLU A 63 -11.36 11.25 2.35
C GLU A 63 -12.09 10.07 1.71
N SER A 64 -11.89 9.86 0.40
CA SER A 64 -12.44 8.70 -0.33
C SER A 64 -11.60 7.44 -0.12
N PHE A 65 -10.30 7.60 0.12
CA PHE A 65 -9.41 6.50 0.44
C PHE A 65 -9.70 5.95 1.85
N TYR A 66 -9.85 6.82 2.84
CA TYR A 66 -10.11 6.46 4.23
C TYR A 66 -11.59 6.22 4.55
N SER A 67 -12.46 6.09 3.55
CA SER A 67 -13.77 5.48 3.80
C SER A 67 -13.66 3.99 4.11
N ASN A 68 -12.49 3.40 3.85
CA ASN A 68 -12.13 2.05 4.29
C ASN A 68 -11.20 2.15 5.51
N ASP A 69 -11.66 1.68 6.66
CA ASP A 69 -10.92 1.70 7.93
C ASP A 69 -9.57 0.96 7.83
N LEU A 70 -9.49 -0.10 7.00
CA LEU A 70 -8.26 -0.85 6.80
C LEU A 70 -7.16 0.03 6.18
N TYR A 71 -7.48 0.85 5.17
CA TYR A 71 -6.49 1.73 4.55
C TYR A 71 -6.03 2.83 5.52
N GLN A 72 -6.92 3.30 6.39
CA GLN A 72 -6.54 4.25 7.42
C GLN A 72 -5.56 3.64 8.42
N VAL A 73 -5.81 2.41 8.88
CA VAL A 73 -4.92 1.68 9.78
C VAL A 73 -3.56 1.44 9.13
N ILE A 74 -3.52 0.90 7.91
CA ILE A 74 -2.28 0.66 7.17
C ILE A 74 -1.51 1.98 6.96
N GLY A 75 -2.20 3.04 6.54
CA GLY A 75 -1.61 4.36 6.34
C GLY A 75 -0.99 4.93 7.62
N GLY A 76 -1.67 4.78 8.75
CA GLY A 76 -1.16 5.15 10.07
C GLY A 76 0.09 4.35 10.46
N CYS A 77 0.04 3.03 10.30
CA CYS A 77 1.18 2.14 10.58
C CYS A 77 2.40 2.49 9.73
N LEU A 78 2.24 2.67 8.42
CA LEU A 78 3.32 3.08 7.52
C LEU A 78 3.94 4.41 7.95
N ALA A 79 3.10 5.40 8.28
CA ALA A 79 3.59 6.70 8.70
C ALA A 79 4.34 6.64 10.03
N TYR A 80 3.85 5.86 10.99
CA TYR A 80 4.54 5.63 12.26
C TYR A 80 5.88 4.93 12.06
N GLN A 81 5.92 3.83 11.31
CA GLN A 81 7.17 3.09 11.06
C GLN A 81 8.21 3.95 10.33
N ASP A 82 7.79 4.78 9.38
CA ASP A 82 8.68 5.65 8.63
C ASP A 82 9.31 6.78 9.47
N THR A 83 8.54 7.31 10.43
CA THR A 83 8.92 8.53 11.16
C THR A 83 9.31 8.30 12.61
N ASN A 84 8.93 7.16 13.17
CA ASN A 84 8.97 6.86 14.60
C ASN A 84 8.27 7.94 15.47
N ASP A 85 7.29 8.66 14.89
CA ASP A 85 6.46 9.67 15.55
C ASP A 85 5.07 9.11 15.83
N PRO A 86 4.67 8.88 17.10
CA PRO A 86 3.34 8.39 17.45
C PRO A 86 2.19 9.25 16.90
N ASP A 87 2.40 10.56 16.75
CA ASP A 87 1.37 11.43 16.18
C ASP A 87 1.08 11.11 14.70
N ALA A 88 2.00 10.42 14.00
CA ALA A 88 1.82 10.02 12.62
C ALA A 88 0.62 9.06 12.43
N LEU A 89 0.21 8.36 13.49
CA LEU A 89 -0.97 7.48 13.50
C LEU A 89 -2.29 8.22 13.20
N VAL A 90 -2.34 9.53 13.44
CA VAL A 90 -3.56 10.34 13.24
C VAL A 90 -3.35 11.54 12.30
N LYS A 91 -2.10 11.84 11.91
CA LYS A 91 -1.76 12.92 10.98
C LYS A 91 -2.02 12.49 9.53
N THR A 92 -3.26 12.59 9.07
CA THR A 92 -3.71 12.21 7.71
C THR A 92 -2.84 12.80 6.59
N GLU A 93 -2.38 14.05 6.70
CA GLU A 93 -1.49 14.66 5.70
C GLU A 93 -0.13 13.96 5.61
N LEU A 94 0.43 13.58 6.76
CA LEU A 94 1.68 12.83 6.83
C LEU A 94 1.48 11.44 6.25
N GLN A 95 0.39 10.76 6.61
CA GLN A 95 0.06 9.44 6.06
C GLN A 95 -0.10 9.48 4.54
N ALA A 96 -0.85 10.46 4.01
CA ALA A 96 -1.01 10.65 2.56
C ALA A 96 0.34 10.76 1.85
N LYS A 97 1.24 11.56 2.42
CA LYS A 97 2.59 11.76 1.91
C LYS A 97 3.39 10.46 1.95
N ILE A 98 3.38 9.74 3.07
CA ILE A 98 4.14 8.50 3.22
C ILE A 98 3.62 7.41 2.27
N ILE A 99 2.30 7.21 2.19
CA ILE A 99 1.67 6.30 1.22
C ILE A 99 2.12 6.67 -0.20
N SER A 100 2.08 7.95 -0.56
CA SER A 100 2.49 8.41 -1.89
C SER A 100 3.96 8.08 -2.22
N GLN A 101 4.85 8.27 -1.24
CA GLN A 101 6.28 8.05 -1.39
C GLN A 101 6.62 6.57 -1.56
N TYR A 102 6.00 5.71 -0.74
CA TYR A 102 6.20 4.27 -0.84
C TYR A 102 5.48 3.67 -2.03
N ALA A 103 4.26 4.12 -2.38
CA ALA A 103 3.55 3.62 -3.56
C ALA A 103 4.37 3.87 -4.83
N THR A 104 5.02 5.04 -4.92
CA THR A 104 5.92 5.32 -6.04
C THR A 104 7.17 4.43 -6.04
N GLY A 105 7.70 4.08 -4.87
CA GLY A 105 8.82 3.13 -4.76
C GLY A 105 8.39 1.70 -5.12
N GLY A 106 7.20 1.28 -4.69
CA GLY A 106 6.60 -0.01 -5.01
C GLY A 106 6.33 -0.20 -6.49
N VAL A 107 5.94 0.86 -7.21
CA VAL A 107 5.83 0.81 -8.68
C VAL A 107 7.14 0.40 -9.34
N ALA A 108 8.29 0.91 -8.88
CA ALA A 108 9.58 0.55 -9.45
C ALA A 108 9.91 -0.94 -9.20
N ILE A 109 9.54 -1.46 -8.02
CA ILE A 109 9.66 -2.89 -7.72
C ILE A 109 8.72 -3.69 -8.62
N ALA A 110 7.45 -3.31 -8.68
CA ALA A 110 6.45 -4.02 -9.45
C ALA A 110 6.77 -4.06 -10.95
N GLN A 111 7.32 -2.99 -11.52
CA GLN A 111 7.79 -2.99 -12.91
C GLN A 111 8.97 -3.93 -13.14
N SER A 112 9.90 -3.99 -12.18
CA SER A 112 11.07 -4.88 -12.24
C SER A 112 10.66 -6.36 -12.10
N GLU A 113 9.81 -6.66 -11.12
CA GLU A 113 9.43 -8.02 -10.77
C GLU A 113 8.34 -8.56 -11.69
N PHE A 114 7.36 -7.73 -12.07
CA PHE A 114 6.13 -8.18 -12.73
C PHE A 114 5.92 -7.63 -14.14
N GLY A 115 6.63 -6.55 -14.53
CA GLY A 115 6.36 -5.82 -15.78
C GLY A 115 6.89 -6.47 -17.06
N ASP A 116 7.95 -7.29 -16.97
CA ASP A 116 8.53 -8.00 -18.12
C ASP A 116 8.20 -9.50 -18.14
N ILE A 117 7.36 -9.98 -17.21
CA ILE A 117 7.02 -11.41 -17.16
C ILE A 117 6.15 -11.75 -18.38
N SER A 118 6.64 -12.66 -19.22
CA SER A 118 5.84 -13.30 -20.27
C SER A 118 4.83 -14.26 -19.63
N GLY A 119 3.77 -13.74 -19.00
CA GLY A 119 2.81 -14.53 -18.25
C GLY A 119 1.73 -13.68 -17.58
N ASP A 120 0.85 -14.33 -16.81
CA ASP A 120 -0.17 -13.65 -15.99
C ASP A 120 0.51 -13.02 -14.75
N PRO A 121 0.49 -11.68 -14.58
CA PRO A 121 1.09 -11.02 -13.42
C PRO A 121 0.45 -11.44 -12.09
N THR A 122 -0.75 -12.03 -12.11
CA THR A 122 -1.40 -12.61 -10.94
C THR A 122 -0.53 -13.68 -10.29
N ASP A 123 0.01 -14.61 -11.10
CA ASP A 123 0.83 -15.72 -10.59
C ASP A 123 2.11 -15.20 -9.92
N ALA A 124 2.70 -14.14 -10.49
CA ALA A 124 3.91 -13.56 -9.96
C ALA A 124 3.66 -12.82 -8.63
N ILE A 125 2.54 -12.11 -8.51
CA ILE A 125 2.13 -11.46 -7.27
C ILE A 125 1.81 -12.51 -6.19
N VAL A 126 1.12 -13.60 -6.54
CA VAL A 126 0.84 -14.70 -5.61
C VAL A 126 2.14 -15.32 -5.11
N ASN A 127 3.06 -15.66 -6.01
CA ASN A 127 4.36 -16.20 -5.62
C ASN A 127 5.15 -15.23 -4.72
N TYR A 128 5.12 -13.93 -5.03
CA TYR A 128 5.76 -12.92 -4.18
C TYR A 128 5.15 -12.88 -2.77
N ILE A 129 3.83 -13.00 -2.64
CA ILE A 129 3.16 -13.04 -1.33
C ILE A 129 3.54 -14.34 -0.59
N ASP A 130 3.52 -15.48 -1.27
CA ASP A 130 3.87 -16.78 -0.69
C ASP A 130 5.33 -16.80 -0.20
N GLU A 131 6.27 -16.19 -0.94
CA GLU A 131 7.67 -16.05 -0.51
C GLU A 131 7.83 -15.22 0.78
N PHE A 132 6.94 -14.25 1.02
CA PHE A 132 6.90 -13.50 2.27
C PHE A 132 6.30 -14.30 3.44
N GLU A 133 5.53 -15.36 3.19
CA GLU A 133 5.03 -16.27 4.23
C GLU A 133 6.06 -17.33 4.64
N ASP A 134 6.98 -17.69 3.74
CA ASP A 134 7.99 -18.76 3.92
C ASP A 134 9.34 -18.30 4.52
N ASP A 135 9.48 -17.05 4.99
CA ASP A 135 10.70 -16.56 5.64
C ASP A 135 11.02 -17.37 6.92
N PRO A 136 12.10 -18.20 6.96
CA PRO A 136 12.38 -19.12 8.05
C PRO A 136 12.78 -18.45 9.37
N ASP A 137 13.12 -17.16 9.34
CA ASP A 137 13.44 -16.36 10.52
C ASP A 137 12.17 -15.73 11.16
N GLY A 138 11.01 -15.88 10.52
CA GLY A 138 9.70 -15.45 11.00
C GLY A 138 9.09 -16.40 12.03
N THR A 139 9.65 -16.49 13.24
CA THR A 139 8.97 -17.17 14.36
C THR A 139 7.73 -16.38 14.80
N GLY A 140 6.59 -16.69 14.19
CA GLY A 140 5.27 -16.29 14.68
C GLY A 140 4.17 -16.48 13.65
N PRO A 141 2.89 -16.62 14.09
CA PRO A 141 1.76 -16.50 13.16
C PRO A 141 1.93 -15.19 12.38
N SER A 142 1.74 -15.23 11.05
CA SER A 142 2.01 -14.10 10.16
C SER A 142 1.47 -12.81 10.76
N ILE A 143 2.16 -11.68 10.57
CA ILE A 143 1.70 -10.37 11.09
C ILE A 143 0.23 -10.12 10.74
N LEU A 144 -0.22 -10.61 9.58
CA LEU A 144 -1.62 -10.62 9.16
C LEU A 144 -2.54 -11.45 10.07
N THR A 145 -2.09 -12.61 10.54
CA THR A 145 -2.77 -13.44 11.55
C THR A 145 -2.89 -12.70 12.88
N GLN A 146 -1.83 -12.04 13.34
CA GLN A 146 -1.84 -11.27 14.60
C GLN A 146 -2.75 -10.02 14.50
N ILE A 147 -2.73 -9.33 13.36
CA ILE A 147 -3.63 -8.19 13.09
C ILE A 147 -5.09 -8.65 13.09
N ARG A 148 -5.39 -9.79 12.44
CA ARG A 148 -6.73 -10.38 12.41
C ARG A 148 -7.21 -10.79 13.80
N GLU A 149 -6.37 -11.47 14.58
CA GLU A 149 -6.71 -11.89 15.94
C GLU A 149 -6.95 -10.69 16.87
N ASN A 150 -6.17 -9.62 16.75
CA ASN A 150 -6.39 -8.40 17.53
C ASN A 150 -7.70 -7.68 17.15
N PHE A 151 -8.03 -7.65 15.86
CA PHE A 151 -9.26 -7.02 15.37
C PHE A 151 -10.52 -7.81 15.80
N ASP A 152 -10.48 -9.14 15.69
CA ASP A 152 -11.57 -10.02 16.14
C ASP A 152 -11.78 -9.91 17.67
N ASN A 153 -10.69 -9.80 18.44
CA ASN A 153 -10.76 -9.61 19.89
C ASN A 153 -11.27 -8.23 20.32
N GLU A 154 -11.00 -7.17 19.57
CA GLU A 154 -11.55 -5.83 19.85
C GLU A 154 -13.04 -5.74 19.50
N MET A 155 -13.50 -6.36 18.39
CA MET A 155 -14.93 -6.42 18.05
C MET A 155 -15.74 -7.25 19.05
N LEU A 156 -15.21 -8.39 19.52
CA LEU A 156 -15.89 -9.23 20.51
C LEU A 156 -16.03 -8.52 21.88
N ASN A 157 -15.12 -7.60 22.20
CA ASN A 157 -15.18 -6.80 23.42
C ASN A 157 -16.11 -5.58 23.30
N SER A 158 -16.37 -5.06 22.09
CA SER A 158 -17.34 -3.98 21.87
C SER A 158 -18.80 -4.43 21.84
N ASP A 159 -19.06 -5.72 21.61
CA ASP A 159 -20.41 -6.32 21.63
C ASP A 159 -20.82 -6.82 23.03
N SER A 160 -19.99 -6.60 24.05
CA SER A 160 -20.16 -7.11 25.42
C SER A 160 -20.51 -6.04 26.47
N GLU A 161 -20.85 -4.80 26.07
CA GLU A 161 -21.41 -3.75 26.95
C GLU A 161 -22.85 -3.36 26.61
#